data_AF-A0A0Q9KXX0-F1
#
_entry.id   AF-A0A0Q9KXX0-F1
#
_cell.length_a   1.000
_cell.length_b   1.000
_cell.length_c   1.000
_cell.angle_alpha   90.00
_cell.angle_beta   90.00
_cell.angle_gamma   90.00
#
_symmetry.space_group_name_H-M   'P 1'
#
loop_
_entity.id
_entity.type
_entity.pdbx_description
1 polymer ?
#
loop_
_entity_poly.entity_id
_entity_poly.type
_entity_poly.pdbx_seq_one_letter_code
_entity_poly.pdbx_strand_id
1 'polypeptide(L)'
;MALDTAGRLWLYRGNGRGGFAERTQIGHGWGSFGAVLPLRDFNGDGRADIGAITMEGKLLVSPGNGRSGFLAAKQIGTGWHTFF
;
A
#
# COMPACT_ATOMS: atom_id res chain seq x y z
N MET A 1 -6.27 -3.50 -6.35
CA MET A 1 -6.08 -2.68 -5.13
C MET A 1 -6.24 -1.22 -5.54
N ALA A 2 -6.75 -0.35 -4.67
CA ALA A 2 -6.83 1.09 -4.92
C ALA A 2 -6.57 1.87 -3.64
N LEU A 3 -6.11 3.10 -3.74
CA LEU A 3 -6.05 4.02 -2.60
C LEU A 3 -7.08 5.12 -2.78
N ASP A 4 -7.61 5.63 -1.67
CA ASP A 4 -8.51 6.78 -1.68
C ASP A 4 -7.82 8.06 -1.20
N THR A 5 -8.49 9.20 -1.39
CA THR A 5 -7.97 10.52 -1.02
C THR A 5 -7.75 10.71 0.49
N ALA A 6 -8.26 9.81 1.33
CA ALA A 6 -8.01 9.78 2.76
C ALA A 6 -6.76 8.95 3.12
N GLY A 7 -6.01 8.44 2.12
CA GLY A 7 -4.82 7.64 2.33
C GLY A 7 -5.11 6.22 2.83
N ARG A 8 -6.32 5.69 2.55
CA ARG A 8 -6.69 4.29 2.86
C ARG A 8 -6.43 3.39 1.67
N LEU A 9 -5.85 2.21 1.92
CA LEU A 9 -5.62 1.17 0.92
C LEU A 9 -6.79 0.18 0.92
N TRP A 10 -7.34 -0.06 -0.27
CA TRP A 10 -8.48 -0.92 -0.51
C TRP A 10 -8.09 -2.11 -1.39
N LEU A 11 -8.47 -3.31 -0.98
CA LEU A 11 -8.39 -4.52 -1.76
C LEU A 11 -9.73 -4.79 -2.43
N TYR A 12 -9.71 -4.90 -3.76
CA TYR A 12 -10.83 -5.35 -4.56
C TYR A 12 -10.52 -6.77 -5.01
N ARG A 13 -11.11 -7.77 -4.34
CA ARG A 13 -10.95 -9.18 -4.70
C ARG A 13 -11.89 -9.51 -5.85
N GLY A 14 -11.45 -10.37 -6.78
CA GLY A 14 -12.37 -10.94 -7.77
C GLY A 14 -13.41 -11.82 -7.06
N ASN A 15 -14.67 -11.74 -7.47
CA ASN A 15 -15.76 -12.57 -6.92
C ASN A 15 -15.90 -13.93 -7.62
N GLY A 16 -14.97 -14.28 -8.53
CA GLY A 16 -15.01 -15.51 -9.32
C GLY A 16 -16.10 -15.55 -10.40
N ARG A 17 -16.86 -14.47 -10.60
CA ARG A 17 -17.97 -14.34 -11.55
C ARG A 17 -17.77 -13.18 -12.55
N GLY A 18 -16.53 -12.74 -12.71
CA GLY A 18 -16.18 -11.61 -13.59
C GLY A 18 -16.37 -10.22 -12.97
N GLY A 19 -16.67 -10.13 -11.68
CA GLY A 19 -16.77 -8.85 -10.94
C GLY A 19 -15.85 -8.79 -9.72
N PHE A 20 -15.97 -7.70 -8.96
CA PHE A 20 -15.27 -7.53 -7.69
C PHE A 20 -16.21 -7.82 -6.51
N ALA A 21 -15.68 -8.45 -5.46
CA ALA A 21 -16.31 -8.55 -4.16
C ALA A 21 -16.27 -7.20 -3.43
N GLU A 22 -16.92 -7.13 -2.27
CA GLU A 22 -16.86 -5.94 -1.41
C GLU A 22 -15.41 -5.55 -1.12
N ARG A 23 -15.10 -4.26 -1.24
CA ARG A 23 -13.74 -3.76 -1.00
C ARG A 23 -13.38 -3.94 0.47
N THR A 24 -12.19 -4.45 0.74
CA THR A 24 -11.68 -4.56 2.11
C THR A 24 -10.63 -3.49 2.32
N GLN A 25 -10.73 -2.68 3.38
CA GLN A 25 -9.65 -1.81 3.77
C GLN A 25 -8.51 -2.68 4.30
N ILE A 26 -7.35 -2.58 3.67
CA ILE A 26 -6.15 -3.39 3.97
C ILE A 26 -4.98 -2.52 4.42
N GLY A 27 -5.15 -1.20 4.56
CA GLY A 27 -4.11 -0.30 5.07
C GLY A 27 -4.59 1.14 5.20
N HIS A 28 -3.77 1.99 5.85
CA HIS A 28 -3.99 3.42 6.01
C HIS A 28 -2.66 4.16 6.24
N GLY A 29 -2.68 5.50 6.11
CA GLY A 29 -1.51 6.35 6.39
C GLY A 29 -0.67 6.71 5.16
N TRP A 30 -1.25 6.58 3.96
CA TRP A 30 -0.51 6.65 2.71
C TRP A 30 -0.38 8.04 2.06
N GLY A 31 -1.01 9.09 2.61
CA GLY A 31 -0.92 10.48 2.10
C GLY A 31 -1.54 10.69 0.71
N SER A 32 -1.30 11.86 0.09
CA SER A 32 -1.72 12.24 -1.27
C SER A 32 -0.77 11.62 -2.32
N PHE A 33 -1.29 10.96 -3.35
CA PHE A 33 -0.54 9.90 -4.05
C PHE A 33 0.33 10.32 -5.23
N GLY A 34 1.54 9.74 -5.30
CA GLY A 34 2.39 9.66 -6.48
C GLY A 34 2.42 8.25 -7.14
N ALA A 35 2.86 7.20 -6.42
CA ALA A 35 3.00 5.83 -6.95
C ALA A 35 2.93 4.72 -5.87
N VAL A 36 2.55 3.48 -6.24
CA VAL A 36 2.52 2.30 -5.35
C VAL A 36 3.51 1.25 -5.85
N LEU A 37 4.28 0.66 -4.93
CA LEU A 37 5.35 -0.30 -5.22
C LEU A 37 5.04 -1.64 -4.54
N PRO A 38 4.92 -2.76 -5.27
CA PRO A 38 4.89 -4.07 -4.64
C PRO A 38 6.28 -4.36 -4.06
N LEU A 39 6.35 -4.60 -2.75
CA LEU A 39 7.56 -5.09 -2.09
C LEU A 39 7.37 -6.58 -1.80
N ARG A 40 8.48 -7.34 -1.77
CA ARG A 40 8.40 -8.75 -1.39
C ARG A 40 8.41 -8.85 0.13
N ASP A 41 9.55 -9.00 0.75
CA ASP A 41 9.69 -9.04 2.21
C ASP A 41 10.75 -8.01 2.55
N PHE A 42 10.33 -6.75 2.68
CA PHE A 42 11.25 -5.62 2.84
C PHE A 42 11.80 -5.56 4.27
N ASN A 43 11.00 -5.96 5.26
CA ASN A 43 11.39 -5.96 6.67
C ASN A 43 11.98 -7.30 7.17
N GLY A 44 11.95 -8.37 6.37
CA GLY A 44 12.49 -9.68 6.72
C GLY A 44 11.60 -10.51 7.63
N ASP A 45 10.29 -10.22 7.70
CA ASP A 45 9.33 -10.94 8.55
C ASP A 45 8.67 -12.14 7.84
N GLY A 46 9.08 -12.43 6.61
CA GLY A 46 8.57 -13.52 5.79
C GLY A 46 7.22 -13.24 5.14
N ARG A 47 6.74 -11.98 5.13
CA ARG A 47 5.45 -11.59 4.58
C ARG A 47 5.61 -10.58 3.46
N ALA A 48 4.56 -10.51 2.63
CA ALA A 48 4.50 -9.54 1.55
C ALA A 48 4.31 -8.12 2.11
N ASP A 49 5.25 -7.22 1.83
CA ASP A 49 5.20 -5.82 2.18
C ASP A 49 4.71 -4.96 1.00
N ILE A 50 4.34 -3.72 1.26
CA ILE A 50 4.00 -2.77 0.19
C ILE A 50 4.64 -1.42 0.46
N GLY A 51 5.05 -0.75 -0.60
CA GLY A 51 5.62 0.59 -0.59
C GLY A 51 4.74 1.57 -1.35
N ALA A 52 4.91 2.86 -1.06
CA ALA A 52 4.35 3.93 -1.88
C ALA A 52 5.22 5.17 -1.80
N ILE A 53 5.17 5.95 -2.86
CA ILE A 53 5.75 7.29 -2.89
C ILE A 53 4.62 8.30 -2.99
N THR A 54 4.60 9.26 -2.07
CA THR A 54 3.60 10.34 -2.06
C THR A 54 4.00 11.45 -3.03
N MET A 55 3.06 12.31 -3.44
CA MET A 55 3.36 13.50 -4.26
C MET A 55 4.32 14.47 -3.55
N GLU A 56 4.32 14.48 -2.21
CA GLU A 56 5.26 15.24 -1.41
C GLU A 56 6.65 14.58 -1.33
N GLY A 57 6.86 13.44 -2.01
CA GLY A 57 8.11 12.71 -2.09
C GLY A 57 8.43 11.83 -0.87
N LYS A 58 7.44 11.50 -0.04
CA LYS A 58 7.65 10.58 1.08
C LYS A 58 7.67 9.15 0.57
N LEU A 59 8.68 8.37 0.94
CA LEU A 59 8.69 6.92 0.75
C LEU A 59 8.11 6.26 2.01
N LEU A 60 7.01 5.56 1.83
CA LEU A 60 6.30 4.85 2.88
C LEU A 60 6.39 3.34 2.65
N VAL A 61 6.59 2.57 3.71
CA VAL A 61 6.56 1.10 3.70
C VAL A 61 5.57 0.61 4.75
N SER A 62 4.76 -0.36 4.35
CA SER A 62 3.69 -0.93 5.15
C SER A 62 3.86 -2.45 5.18
N PRO A 63 4.21 -3.01 6.36
CA PRO A 63 4.45 -4.44 6.46
C PRO A 63 3.22 -5.31 6.27
N GLY A 64 3.41 -6.52 5.77
CA GLY A 64 2.36 -7.53 5.70
C GLY A 64 1.87 -7.99 7.08
N ASN A 65 0.56 -8.02 7.30
CA ASN A 65 -0.01 -8.52 8.57
C ASN A 65 -0.22 -10.05 8.61
N GLY A 66 0.07 -10.76 7.51
CA GLY A 66 -0.09 -12.22 7.39
C GLY A 66 -1.55 -12.69 7.27
N ARG A 67 -2.53 -11.77 7.27
CA ARG A 67 -3.98 -12.03 7.20
C ARG A 67 -4.62 -11.32 6.00
N SER A 68 -3.90 -11.26 4.87
CA SER A 68 -4.33 -10.55 3.66
C SER A 68 -4.55 -9.05 3.85
N GLY A 69 -3.77 -8.41 4.73
CA GLY A 69 -3.73 -6.96 4.86
C GLY A 69 -2.34 -6.45 5.23
N PHE A 70 -2.23 -5.15 5.43
CA PHE A 70 -0.99 -4.47 5.77
C PHE A 70 -1.13 -3.66 7.06
N LEU A 71 -0.03 -3.50 7.77
CA LEU A 71 0.06 -2.68 8.98
C LEU A 71 0.09 -1.19 8.63
N ALA A 72 0.08 -0.31 9.63
CA ALA A 72 0.20 1.12 9.38
C ALA A 72 1.48 1.42 8.58
N ALA A 73 1.38 2.29 7.57
CA ALA A 73 2.52 2.67 6.77
C ALA A 73 3.50 3.52 7.60
N LYS A 74 4.79 3.24 7.47
CA LYS A 74 5.89 3.97 8.10
C LYS A 74 6.68 4.70 7.04
N GLN A 75 6.97 5.98 7.28
CA GLN A 75 7.88 6.74 6.43
C GLN A 75 9.32 6.28 6.64
N ILE A 76 10.01 5.97 5.54
CA ILE A 76 11.41 5.53 5.53
C ILE A 76 12.32 6.43 4.67
N GLY A 77 11.75 7.41 3.96
CA GLY A 77 12.53 8.35 3.16
C GLY A 77 11.75 9.58 2.71
N THR A 78 12.47 10.56 2.16
CA THR A 78 11.95 11.82 1.59
C THR A 78 12.63 12.12 0.25
N GLY A 79 12.04 12.98 -0.58
CA GLY A 79 12.58 13.38 -1.88
C GLY A 79 12.40 12.35 -3.01
N TRP A 80 11.53 11.35 -2.84
CA TRP A 80 11.39 10.25 -3.80
C TRP A 80 10.46 10.55 -4.99
N HIS A 81 9.83 11.74 -5.03
CA HIS A 81 8.93 12.14 -6.12
C HIS A 81 9.66 12.42 -7.44
N THR A 82 10.99 12.40 -7.46
CA THR A 82 11.82 12.62 -8.65
C THR A 82 12.07 11.34 -9.45
N PHE A 83 11.65 10.18 -8.94
CA PHE A 83 11.92 8.86 -9.54
C PHE A 83 10.76 8.32 -10.39
N PHE A 84 9.70 9.08 -10.62
CA PHE A 84 8.58 8.72 -11.51
C PHE A 84 7.90 9.96 -12.09
#